data_AF-A0A2A5BFP1-F1
#
_entry.id   AF-A0A2A5BFP1-F1
#
_cell.length_a   1.000
_cell.length_b   1.000
_cell.length_c   1.000
_cell.angle_alpha   90.00
_cell.angle_beta   90.00
_cell.angle_gamma   90.00
#
_symmetry.space_group_name_H-M   'P 1'
#
loop_
_entity.id
_entity.type
_entity.pdbx_description
1 polymer ?
#
loop_
_entity_poly.entity_id
_entity_poly.type
_entity_poly.pdbx_seq_one_letter_code
_entity_poly.pdbx_strand_id
1 'polypeptide(L)'
;EEKLASHYAGGDTGAKASRKNKSKKSTQTNNQTQDDEMPIHVDGLEEVIVLNLMAKPGEAFDGVELDRALTSCGFRFGDMNIYHRYEQHIGRGPLLFSIANVVEPGTFDPDNLEVFSTPGVCMFMKLPGPKRSVHSFELMVECGRKIVSLLNGDMKDEHHSIMTQQTVEHYRQRVLDFDRKLLSHRVTQRS
;
A
#
# COMPACT_ATOMS: atom_id res chain seq x y z
N GLU A 1 -50.14 1.31 -63.18
CA GLU A 1 -48.77 1.06 -62.68
C GLU A 1 -48.91 0.41 -61.30
N GLU A 2 -49.00 -0.92 -61.26
CA GLU A 2 -47.92 -1.85 -60.82
C GLU A 2 -47.63 -1.75 -59.30
N LYS A 3 -48.18 -2.59 -58.41
CA LYS A 3 -47.92 -4.02 -58.07
C LYS A 3 -46.48 -4.38 -57.67
N LEU A 4 -46.31 -4.87 -56.42
CA LEU A 4 -45.51 -6.00 -55.87
C LEU A 4 -44.91 -5.62 -54.48
N ALA A 5 -45.30 -6.26 -53.36
CA ALA A 5 -44.87 -7.56 -52.81
C ALA A 5 -43.38 -7.58 -52.38
N SER A 6 -43.05 -7.80 -51.09
CA SER A 6 -42.92 -9.12 -50.43
C SER A 6 -42.76 -8.94 -48.90
N HIS A 7 -43.39 -9.69 -47.97
CA HIS A 7 -43.33 -11.14 -47.65
C HIS A 7 -41.91 -11.58 -47.20
N TYR A 8 -41.61 -12.29 -46.11
CA TYR A 8 -42.23 -13.13 -45.05
C TYR A 8 -41.33 -12.96 -43.78
N ALA A 9 -41.74 -12.92 -42.52
CA ALA A 9 -42.51 -13.85 -41.66
C ALA A 9 -41.81 -15.19 -41.30
N GLY A 10 -41.83 -15.51 -40.00
CA GLY A 10 -41.51 -16.82 -39.40
C GLY A 10 -40.44 -16.71 -38.31
N GLY A 11 -40.67 -16.93 -37.01
CA GLY A 11 -41.73 -17.67 -36.34
C GLY A 11 -41.18 -18.96 -35.73
N ASP A 12 -41.26 -19.01 -34.39
CA ASP A 12 -41.63 -20.19 -33.61
C ASP A 12 -40.57 -21.04 -32.87
N THR A 13 -40.95 -21.33 -31.61
CA THR A 13 -40.70 -22.47 -30.73
C THR A 13 -39.34 -23.16 -30.61
N GLY A 14 -39.05 -23.62 -29.38
CA GLY A 14 -38.33 -24.89 -29.23
C GLY A 14 -37.64 -25.11 -27.90
N ALA A 15 -38.21 -26.02 -27.11
CA ALA A 15 -37.77 -26.42 -25.79
C ALA A 15 -36.51 -27.31 -25.76
N LYS A 16 -35.89 -27.35 -24.55
CA LYS A 16 -35.18 -28.48 -23.90
C LYS A 16 -34.16 -29.30 -24.70
N ALA A 17 -32.92 -29.41 -24.18
CA ALA A 17 -32.25 -30.71 -24.00
C ALA A 17 -31.00 -30.62 -23.12
N SER A 18 -30.98 -31.46 -22.09
CA SER A 18 -29.80 -31.92 -21.37
C SER A 18 -29.00 -32.89 -22.24
N ARG A 19 -27.66 -32.77 -22.29
CA ARG A 19 -26.75 -33.87 -22.65
C ARG A 19 -25.34 -33.63 -22.10
N LYS A 20 -24.90 -34.56 -21.23
CA LYS A 20 -23.51 -34.76 -20.81
C LYS A 20 -22.63 -35.09 -22.01
N ASN A 21 -21.37 -34.61 -22.02
CA ASN A 21 -20.26 -35.37 -22.56
C ASN A 21 -18.93 -35.06 -21.85
N LYS A 22 -18.11 -36.10 -21.73
CA LYS A 22 -16.92 -36.26 -20.90
C LYS A 22 -15.67 -36.31 -21.81
N SER A 23 -14.50 -35.93 -21.27
CA SER A 23 -13.13 -36.07 -21.83
C SER A 23 -12.73 -35.02 -22.89
N LYS A 24 -11.52 -34.43 -22.92
CA LYS A 24 -10.18 -34.92 -22.55
C LYS A 24 -9.28 -33.79 -22.03
N LYS A 25 -8.32 -34.21 -21.19
CA LYS A 25 -7.04 -33.56 -20.85
C LYS A 25 -6.44 -32.78 -22.01
N SER A 26 -6.12 -31.51 -21.76
CA SER A 26 -4.95 -30.83 -22.33
C SER A 26 -4.06 -30.39 -21.19
N THR A 27 -2.96 -31.11 -21.04
CA THR A 27 -1.78 -30.74 -20.25
C THR A 27 -1.23 -29.43 -20.81
N GLN A 28 -1.30 -28.35 -20.05
CA GLN A 28 -0.44 -27.19 -20.27
C GLN A 28 0.43 -27.02 -19.04
N THR A 29 1.62 -27.59 -19.17
CA THR A 29 2.83 -27.27 -18.43
C THR A 29 3.02 -25.76 -18.50
N ASN A 30 2.86 -25.07 -17.37
CA ASN A 30 3.40 -23.72 -17.24
C ASN A 30 4.39 -23.72 -16.10
N ASN A 31 5.66 -23.90 -16.46
CA ASN A 31 6.80 -23.61 -15.60
C ASN A 31 6.78 -22.11 -15.32
N GLN A 32 6.20 -21.73 -14.18
CA GLN A 32 6.59 -20.50 -13.50
C GLN A 32 7.38 -20.93 -12.27
N THR A 33 8.66 -20.57 -12.30
CA THR A 33 9.62 -20.65 -11.21
C THR A 33 8.95 -20.22 -9.91
N GLN A 34 8.79 -21.19 -9.01
CA GLN A 34 8.60 -20.94 -7.58
C GLN A 34 9.85 -20.22 -7.09
N ASP A 35 9.83 -18.90 -7.10
CA ASP A 35 10.62 -18.16 -6.13
C ASP A 35 10.07 -18.57 -4.77
N ASP A 36 10.86 -19.33 -4.01
CA ASP A 36 10.62 -19.67 -2.61
C ASP A 36 10.33 -18.39 -1.82
N GLU A 37 9.05 -18.01 -1.69
CA GLU A 37 8.62 -16.98 -0.75
C GLU A 37 8.71 -17.58 0.65
N MET A 38 9.90 -17.48 1.25
CA MET A 38 10.05 -17.67 2.68
C MET A 38 9.03 -16.79 3.41
N PRO A 39 8.40 -17.28 4.49
CA PRO A 39 7.59 -16.46 5.35
C PRO A 39 8.37 -15.20 5.74
N ILE A 40 7.76 -14.04 5.48
CA ILE A 40 8.35 -12.73 5.81
C ILE A 40 8.58 -12.68 7.32
N HIS A 41 7.65 -13.22 8.11
CA HIS A 41 7.67 -13.24 9.56
C HIS A 41 8.67 -14.25 10.13
N VAL A 42 9.52 -13.77 11.04
CA VAL A 42 10.49 -14.58 11.79
C VAL A 42 10.19 -14.35 13.26
N ASP A 43 9.78 -15.40 13.98
CA ASP A 43 9.36 -15.32 15.38
C ASP A 43 10.43 -14.62 16.22
N GLY A 44 10.04 -13.51 16.87
CA GLY A 44 10.90 -12.75 17.77
C GLY A 44 11.84 -11.73 17.10
N LEU A 45 11.77 -11.52 15.78
CA LEU A 45 12.55 -10.49 15.09
C LEU A 45 11.63 -9.59 14.26
N GLU A 46 11.01 -8.60 14.91
CA GLU A 46 10.22 -7.55 14.28
C GLU A 46 10.68 -6.16 14.74
N GLU A 47 10.65 -5.19 13.84
CA GLU A 47 10.93 -3.78 14.14
C GLU A 47 9.93 -2.90 13.38
N VAL A 48 9.63 -1.72 13.91
CA VAL A 48 8.78 -0.72 13.24
C VAL A 48 9.55 0.58 13.11
N ILE A 49 9.67 1.07 11.88
CA ILE A 49 10.22 2.38 11.57
C ILE A 49 9.07 3.39 11.54
N VAL A 50 9.20 4.49 12.29
CA VAL A 50 8.13 5.48 12.45
C VAL A 50 8.63 6.87 12.06
N LEU A 51 7.86 7.58 11.24
CA LEU A 51 8.05 9.01 10.94
C LEU A 51 6.74 9.75 11.15
N ASN A 52 6.80 10.89 11.83
CA ASN A 52 5.64 11.71 12.12
C ASN A 52 5.62 12.94 11.20
N LEU A 53 4.49 13.21 10.55
CA LEU A 53 4.27 14.42 9.77
C LEU A 53 3.29 15.30 10.55
N MET A 54 3.76 16.44 11.04
CA MET A 54 3.01 17.28 11.97
C MET A 54 2.74 18.66 11.38
N ALA A 55 1.57 19.21 11.65
CA ALA A 55 1.29 20.62 11.41
C ALA A 55 2.18 21.51 12.31
N LYS A 56 2.33 22.79 11.94
CA LYS A 56 3.02 23.76 12.78
C LYS A 56 2.27 24.00 14.09
N PRO A 57 2.94 24.49 15.15
CA PRO A 57 2.27 24.76 16.41
C PRO A 57 1.06 25.70 16.25
N GLY A 58 -0.11 25.26 16.68
CA GLY A 58 -1.36 26.03 16.55
C GLY A 58 -2.09 25.85 15.21
N GLU A 59 -1.54 25.06 14.29
CA GLU A 59 -2.15 24.73 13.01
C GLU A 59 -2.61 23.26 12.98
N ALA A 60 -3.40 22.92 11.97
CA ALA A 60 -3.83 21.57 11.66
C ALA A 60 -3.83 21.38 10.15
N PHE A 61 -3.60 20.15 9.69
CA PHE A 61 -3.81 19.81 8.29
C PHE A 61 -5.30 19.72 7.98
N ASP A 62 -5.71 20.38 6.89
CA ASP A 62 -7.03 20.22 6.29
C ASP A 62 -7.16 18.81 5.68
N GLY A 63 -8.32 18.16 5.86
CA GLY A 63 -8.53 16.80 5.41
C GLY A 63 -8.48 16.61 3.89
N VAL A 64 -9.01 17.57 3.13
CA VAL A 64 -9.02 17.51 1.67
C VAL A 64 -7.62 17.77 1.12
N GLU A 65 -6.88 18.71 1.70
CA GLU A 65 -5.49 18.97 1.32
C GLU A 65 -4.58 17.78 1.68
N LEU A 66 -4.78 17.19 2.86
CA LEU A 66 -4.05 16.00 3.30
C LEU A 66 -4.31 14.82 2.36
N ASP A 67 -5.56 14.49 2.05
CA ASP A 67 -5.90 13.41 1.11
C ASP A 67 -5.26 13.63 -0.26
N ARG A 68 -5.30 14.87 -0.79
CA ARG A 68 -4.64 15.21 -2.05
C ARG A 68 -3.12 15.01 -1.97
N ALA A 69 -2.48 15.45 -0.89
CA ALA A 69 -1.04 15.28 -0.68
C ALA A 69 -0.66 13.79 -0.62
N LEU A 70 -1.41 12.98 0.14
CA LEU A 70 -1.24 11.54 0.26
C LEU A 70 -1.42 10.83 -1.10
N THR A 71 -2.52 11.11 -1.80
CA THR A 71 -2.84 10.51 -3.10
C THR A 71 -1.79 10.88 -4.17
N SER A 72 -1.24 12.10 -4.12
CA SER A 72 -0.14 12.55 -4.99
C SER A 72 1.20 11.82 -4.74
N CYS A 73 1.36 11.22 -3.55
CA CYS A 73 2.47 10.34 -3.21
C CYS A 73 2.13 8.86 -3.49
N GLY A 74 0.94 8.60 -4.04
CA GLY A 74 0.48 7.27 -4.41
C GLY A 74 0.08 6.40 -3.23
N PHE A 75 -0.33 7.01 -2.12
CA PHE A 75 -1.07 6.32 -1.08
C PHE A 75 -2.49 5.99 -1.53
N ARG A 76 -3.05 4.91 -0.98
CA ARG A 76 -4.44 4.51 -1.19
C ARG A 76 -5.09 4.22 0.15
N PHE A 77 -6.27 4.79 0.35
CA PHE A 77 -7.12 4.43 1.48
C PHE A 77 -7.53 2.96 1.36
N GLY A 78 -7.56 2.24 2.46
CA GLY A 78 -7.90 0.82 2.45
C GLY A 78 -8.10 0.24 3.85
N ASP A 79 -7.52 -0.94 4.06
CA ASP A 79 -7.71 -1.73 5.27
C ASP A 79 -7.47 -0.91 6.55
N MET A 80 -8.21 -1.24 7.61
CA MET A 80 -8.15 -0.54 8.90
C MET A 80 -8.52 0.96 8.83
N ASN A 81 -9.12 1.43 7.73
CA ASN A 81 -9.49 2.83 7.50
C ASN A 81 -8.28 3.78 7.58
N ILE A 82 -7.14 3.33 7.03
CA ILE A 82 -5.92 4.10 6.94
C ILE A 82 -5.37 4.11 5.50
N TYR A 83 -4.30 4.88 5.27
CA TYR A 83 -3.67 4.97 3.97
C TYR A 83 -2.48 4.00 3.86
N HIS A 84 -2.33 3.39 2.70
CA HIS A 84 -1.29 2.42 2.40
C HIS A 84 -0.52 2.80 1.15
N ARG A 85 0.81 2.68 1.20
CA ARG A 85 1.68 2.83 0.04
C ARG A 85 2.12 1.44 -0.41
N TYR A 86 1.69 1.07 -1.61
CA TYR A 86 2.13 -0.14 -2.30
C TYR A 86 3.24 0.19 -3.30
N GLU A 87 3.95 -0.85 -3.77
CA GLU A 87 5.00 -0.71 -4.79
C GLU A 87 4.51 0.02 -6.04
N GLN A 88 3.28 -0.26 -6.48
CA GLN A 88 2.66 0.44 -7.59
C GLN A 88 1.70 1.50 -7.09
N HIS A 89 1.73 2.69 -7.72
CA HIS A 89 0.82 3.81 -7.40
C HIS A 89 -0.67 3.47 -7.54
N ILE A 90 -1.02 2.43 -8.30
CA ILE A 90 -2.40 1.96 -8.44
C ILE A 90 -2.88 1.09 -7.26
N GLY A 91 -2.09 0.98 -6.18
CA GLY A 91 -2.45 0.17 -5.01
C GLY A 91 -2.23 -1.33 -5.21
N ARG A 92 -1.20 -1.70 -5.97
CA ARG A 92 -0.87 -3.11 -6.27
C ARG A 92 0.57 -3.44 -5.91
N GLY A 93 0.82 -4.73 -5.71
CA GLY A 93 2.12 -5.26 -5.32
C GLY A 93 2.29 -5.30 -3.80
N PRO A 94 3.52 -5.53 -3.31
CA PRO A 94 3.80 -5.57 -1.89
C PRO A 94 3.47 -4.25 -1.18
N LEU A 95 2.92 -4.34 0.03
CA LEU A 95 2.77 -3.18 0.92
C LEU A 95 4.15 -2.69 1.34
N LEU A 96 4.41 -1.39 1.18
CA LEU A 96 5.67 -0.76 1.56
C LEU A 96 5.60 -0.18 2.98
N PHE A 97 4.64 0.71 3.22
CA PHE A 97 4.41 1.38 4.50
C PHE A 97 3.00 1.97 4.54
N SER A 98 2.54 2.34 5.73
CA SER A 98 1.20 2.87 5.95
C SER A 98 1.22 4.20 6.68
N ILE A 99 0.12 4.93 6.60
CA ILE A 99 -0.11 6.20 7.29
C ILE A 99 -1.40 6.12 8.09
N ALA A 100 -1.30 6.38 9.39
CA ALA A 100 -2.42 6.54 10.30
C ALA A 100 -2.53 7.99 10.79
N ASN A 101 -3.72 8.39 11.24
CA ASN A 101 -3.90 9.64 11.96
C ASN A 101 -3.20 9.57 13.33
N VAL A 102 -2.63 10.67 13.83
CA VAL A 102 -2.06 10.70 15.19
C VAL A 102 -3.12 10.85 16.28
N VAL A 103 -4.33 11.29 15.91
CA VAL A 103 -5.47 11.39 16.82
C VAL A 103 -6.18 10.05 16.88
N GLU A 104 -6.49 9.57 18.09
CA GLU A 104 -7.27 8.35 18.31
C GLU A 104 -8.65 8.46 17.61
N PRO A 105 -9.10 7.42 16.89
CA PRO A 105 -8.58 6.04 16.88
C PRO A 105 -7.47 5.77 15.86
N GLY A 106 -6.94 6.78 15.18
CA GLY A 106 -5.88 6.66 14.18
C GLY A 106 -6.38 6.44 12.74
N THR A 107 -7.69 6.56 12.52
CA THR A 107 -8.33 6.30 11.22
C THR A 107 -8.70 7.59 10.49
N PHE A 108 -9.09 7.44 9.23
CA PHE A 108 -9.68 8.49 8.41
C PHE A 108 -11.09 8.10 7.97
N ASP A 109 -11.90 9.10 7.68
CA ASP A 109 -13.23 8.94 7.08
C ASP A 109 -13.27 9.72 5.76
N PRO A 110 -13.10 9.04 4.61
CA PRO A 110 -13.09 9.67 3.29
C PRO A 110 -14.38 10.44 2.96
N ASP A 111 -15.51 10.05 3.56
CA ASP A 111 -16.80 10.69 3.30
C ASP A 111 -16.95 12.03 4.05
N ASN A 112 -16.11 12.29 5.05
CA ASN A 112 -16.17 13.47 5.91
C ASN A 112 -14.88 14.31 5.90
N LEU A 113 -14.09 14.26 4.82
CA LEU A 113 -12.83 15.00 4.71
C LEU A 113 -12.99 16.52 4.73
N GLU A 114 -14.12 17.06 4.25
CA GLU A 114 -14.36 18.52 4.19
C GLU A 114 -14.44 19.20 5.57
N VAL A 115 -14.78 18.43 6.61
CA VAL A 115 -14.86 18.91 8.00
C VAL A 115 -13.77 18.31 8.88
N PHE A 116 -12.91 17.45 8.31
CA PHE A 116 -11.82 16.81 9.01
C PHE A 116 -10.60 17.73 9.08
N SER A 117 -9.96 17.75 10.25
CA SER A 117 -8.62 18.30 10.40
C SER A 117 -7.83 17.46 11.39
N THR A 118 -6.50 17.49 11.28
CA THR A 118 -5.63 16.76 12.20
C THR A 118 -4.34 17.52 12.53
N PRO A 119 -3.83 17.43 13.78
CA PRO A 119 -2.48 17.93 14.09
C PRO A 119 -1.37 17.18 13.36
N GLY A 120 -1.62 15.99 12.80
CA GLY A 120 -0.61 15.26 12.04
C GLY A 120 -0.98 13.83 11.68
N VAL A 121 -0.05 13.17 11.01
CA VAL A 121 -0.16 11.76 10.64
C VAL A 121 1.14 11.01 10.94
N CYS A 122 1.03 9.73 11.21
CA CYS A 122 2.15 8.83 11.50
C CYS A 122 2.35 7.87 10.32
N MET A 123 3.50 7.98 9.66
CA MET A 123 3.98 6.99 8.71
C MET A 123 4.70 5.87 9.45
N PHE A 124 4.41 4.62 9.11
CA PHE A 124 5.12 3.48 9.69
C PHE A 124 5.40 2.36 8.68
N MET A 125 6.59 1.75 8.81
CA MET A 125 7.05 0.62 8.02
C MET A 125 7.41 -0.53 8.97
N LYS A 126 6.79 -1.69 8.78
CA LYS A 126 7.13 -2.91 9.54
C LYS A 126 8.30 -3.63 8.89
N LEU A 127 9.19 -4.16 9.72
CA LEU A 127 10.29 -5.05 9.37
C LEU A 127 10.11 -6.35 10.17
N PRO A 128 10.29 -7.55 9.57
CA PRO A 128 10.60 -7.79 8.17
C PRO A 128 9.42 -7.36 7.30
N GLY A 129 9.74 -6.63 6.23
CA GLY A 129 8.75 -5.91 5.44
C GLY A 129 8.97 -6.15 3.95
N PRO A 130 9.00 -5.09 3.13
CA PRO A 130 9.23 -5.21 1.69
C PRO A 130 10.52 -5.96 1.36
N LYS A 131 10.56 -6.67 0.23
CA LYS A 131 11.79 -7.36 -0.25
C LYS A 131 13.00 -6.42 -0.40
N ARG A 132 12.75 -5.11 -0.53
CA ARG A 132 13.77 -4.05 -0.65
C ARG A 132 13.61 -3.00 0.47
N SER A 133 13.80 -3.40 1.73
CA SER A 133 13.56 -2.58 2.93
C SER A 133 14.17 -1.18 2.86
N VAL A 134 15.44 -1.06 2.46
CA VAL A 134 16.13 0.24 2.33
C VAL A 134 15.49 1.11 1.27
N HIS A 135 15.14 0.55 0.11
CA HIS A 135 14.47 1.32 -0.95
C HIS A 135 13.09 1.80 -0.50
N SER A 136 12.35 0.97 0.23
CA SER A 136 11.06 1.35 0.82
C SER A 136 11.21 2.45 1.85
N PHE A 137 12.26 2.42 2.67
CA PHE A 137 12.59 3.50 3.60
C PHE A 137 12.93 4.82 2.88
N GLU A 138 13.75 4.79 1.83
CA GLU A 138 14.03 5.99 1.03
C GLU A 138 12.76 6.61 0.46
N LEU A 139 11.88 5.77 -0.10
CA LEU A 139 10.60 6.22 -0.63
C LEU A 139 9.70 6.77 0.48
N MET A 140 9.72 6.20 1.68
CA MET A 140 9.00 6.72 2.85
C MET A 140 9.47 8.12 3.21
N VAL A 141 10.79 8.36 3.25
CA VAL A 141 11.37 9.67 3.51
C VAL A 141 11.04 10.68 2.40
N GLU A 142 11.14 10.27 1.13
CA GLU A 142 10.76 11.10 -0.02
C GLU A 142 9.29 11.52 0.05
N CYS A 143 8.38 10.57 0.28
CA CYS A 143 6.96 10.85 0.44
C CYS A 143 6.71 11.78 1.63
N GLY A 144 7.32 11.51 2.78
CA GLY A 144 7.18 12.34 3.98
C GLY A 144 7.59 13.79 3.73
N ARG A 145 8.76 14.01 3.12
CA ARG A 145 9.25 15.35 2.74
C ARG A 145 8.31 16.06 1.78
N LYS A 146 7.81 15.36 0.77
CA LYS A 146 6.85 15.93 -0.19
C LYS A 146 5.55 16.34 0.49
N ILE A 147 4.98 15.49 1.34
CA ILE A 147 3.73 15.77 2.05
C ILE A 147 3.88 17.00 2.96
N VAL A 148 4.92 17.06 3.80
CA VAL A 148 5.11 18.22 4.69
C VAL A 148 5.41 19.49 3.90
N SER A 149 6.07 19.40 2.74
CA SER A 149 6.25 20.55 1.86
C SER A 149 4.95 21.05 1.25
N LEU A 150 4.00 20.17 0.93
CA LEU A 150 2.69 20.53 0.37
C LEU A 150 1.76 21.15 1.44
N LEU A 151 1.87 20.67 2.68
CA LEU A 151 0.99 21.06 3.79
C LEU A 151 1.65 22.06 4.77
N ASN A 152 2.82 22.58 4.44
CA ASN A 152 3.61 23.46 5.31
C ASN A 152 3.90 22.88 6.72
N GLY A 153 4.08 21.57 6.82
CA GLY A 153 4.32 20.85 8.07
C GLY A 153 5.80 20.62 8.41
N ASP A 154 6.03 19.84 9.45
CA ASP A 154 7.34 19.32 9.86
C ASP A 154 7.37 17.80 9.86
N MET A 155 8.46 17.23 9.36
CA MET A 155 8.74 15.80 9.50
C MET A 155 9.58 15.57 10.76
N LYS A 156 9.13 14.65 11.60
CA LYS A 156 9.72 14.31 12.89
C LYS A 156 9.98 12.80 13.00
N ASP A 157 10.91 12.45 13.87
CA ASP A 157 11.23 11.07 14.22
C ASP A 157 10.24 10.49 15.25
N GLU A 158 10.48 9.26 15.70
CA GLU A 158 9.65 8.57 16.71
C GLU A 158 9.63 9.25 18.08
N HIS A 159 10.59 10.13 18.35
CA HIS A 159 10.73 10.90 19.59
C HIS A 159 10.25 12.36 19.42
N HIS A 160 9.55 12.67 18.33
CA HIS A 160 9.09 14.01 17.96
C HIS A 160 10.22 15.05 17.79
N SER A 161 11.45 14.61 17.52
CA SER A 161 12.56 15.49 17.13
C SER A 161 12.54 15.72 15.62
N ILE A 162 13.06 16.87 15.16
CA ILE A 162 13.09 17.21 13.74
C ILE A 162 13.92 16.19 12.96
N MET A 163 13.37 15.73 11.84
CA MET A 163 14.01 14.73 10.99
C MET A 163 15.12 15.37 10.13
N THR A 164 16.34 15.37 10.66
CA THR A 164 17.54 15.88 9.95
C THR A 164 18.12 14.85 8.98
N GLN A 165 19.07 15.25 8.13
CA GLN A 165 19.80 14.28 7.29
C GLN A 165 20.57 13.24 8.12
N GLN A 166 21.10 13.64 9.29
CA GLN A 166 21.77 12.72 10.20
C GLN A 166 20.79 11.68 10.76
N THR A 167 19.58 12.10 11.15
CA THR A 167 18.54 11.19 11.65
C THR A 167 18.07 10.23 10.55
N VAL A 168 17.95 10.71 9.31
CA VAL A 168 17.64 9.86 8.14
C VAL A 168 18.72 8.81 7.91
N GLU A 169 20.01 9.18 7.96
CA GLU A 169 21.09 8.20 7.83
C GLU A 169 21.09 7.20 8.99
N HIS A 170 20.81 7.65 10.21
CA HIS A 170 20.68 6.77 11.36
C HIS A 170 19.59 5.71 11.15
N TYR A 171 18.42 6.11 10.66
CA TYR A 171 17.32 5.20 10.36
C TYR A 171 17.64 4.27 9.20
N ARG A 172 18.32 4.75 8.16
CA ARG A 172 18.83 3.92 7.06
C ARG A 172 19.75 2.81 7.57
N GLN A 173 20.65 3.13 8.49
CA GLN A 173 21.51 2.13 9.13
C GLN A 173 20.72 1.15 9.99
N ARG A 174 19.70 1.60 10.73
CA ARG A 174 18.80 0.70 11.48
C ARG A 174 18.13 -0.34 10.57
N VAL A 175 17.61 0.09 9.41
CA VAL A 175 17.01 -0.82 8.41
C VAL A 175 18.05 -1.82 7.89
N LEU A 176 19.25 -1.36 7.54
CA LEU A 176 20.34 -2.24 7.08
C LEU A 176 20.78 -3.25 8.15
N ASP A 177 20.89 -2.83 9.39
CA ASP A 177 21.26 -3.70 10.51
C ASP A 177 20.17 -4.74 10.79
N PHE A 178 18.90 -4.36 10.65
CA PHE A 178 17.78 -5.30 10.72
C PHE A 178 17.89 -6.37 9.61
N ASP A 179 18.10 -5.97 8.36
CA ASP A 179 18.24 -6.89 7.23
C ASP A 179 19.42 -7.87 7.45
N ARG A 180 20.55 -7.39 7.99
CA ARG A 180 21.71 -8.24 8.36
C ARG A 180 21.36 -9.26 9.45
N LYS A 181 20.67 -8.84 10.52
CA LYS A 181 20.22 -9.73 11.60
C LYS A 181 19.24 -10.79 11.07
N LEU A 182 18.32 -10.38 10.19
CA LEU A 182 17.34 -11.27 9.57
C LEU A 182 18.03 -12.36 8.74
N LEU A 183 19.04 -11.99 7.93
CA LEU A 183 19.82 -12.95 7.15
C LEU A 183 20.58 -13.94 8.05
N SER A 184 21.24 -13.46 9.10
CA SER A 184 21.95 -14.31 10.05
C SER A 184 21.01 -15.29 10.76
N HIS A 185 19.83 -14.83 11.17
CA HIS A 185 18.82 -15.68 11.80
C HIS A 185 18.31 -16.77 10.84
N ARG A 186 18.04 -16.41 9.57
CA ARG A 186 17.60 -17.37 8.54
C ARG A 186 18.65 -18.42 8.19
N VAL A 187 19.94 -18.08 8.20
CA VAL A 187 21.03 -19.06 7.98
C VAL A 187 21.12 -20.05 9.14
N THR A 188 21.00 -19.55 10.38
CA THR A 188 21.11 -20.38 11.59
C THR A 188 19.95 -21.39 11.69
N GLN A 189 18.74 -21.00 11.31
CA GLN A 189 17.55 -21.88 11.31
C GLN A 189 17.58 -22.96 10.21
N ARG A 190 18.44 -22.80 9.19
CA ARG A 190 18.58 -23.76 8.07
C ARG A 190 19.67 -24.81 8.31
N SER A 191 20.52 -24.63 9.31
CA SER A 191 21.65 -25.53 9.65
C SER A 191 21.24 -26.51 10.74
#